data_AF-A0A821RX02-F1
#
_entry.id   AF-A0A821RX02-F1
#
_cell.length_a   1.000
_cell.length_b   1.000
_cell.length_c   1.000
_cell.angle_alpha   90.00
_cell.angle_beta   90.00
_cell.angle_gamma   90.00
#
_symmetry.space_group_name_H-M   'P 1'
#
loop_
_entity.id
_entity.type
_entity.pdbx_description
1 polymer ?
#
loop_
_entity_poly.entity_id
_entity_poly.type
_entity_poly.pdbx_seq_one_letter_code
_entity_poly.pdbx_strand_id
1 'polypeptide(L)'
;KKNFIQQIKYKTIHNIQPITFKTNSLTKYATQIDLGDEVEFSLRKISGRLTAENTLKVPTTIHNFYSILPTIHRGRVVSPVRMITNDDCEILGRIQKLNEDGIPCECYTYSITGVKNKRVILLPNDSVTFSVAVGLDYSTRAVNIILENEMRKGKIDTVKGQFGFIDFACEENKKIFFHNSEIDGGFELRPGDDVEFYAQYNLKSGKPCASKLRRVK
;
A
#
# COMPACT_ATOMS: atom_id res chain seq x y z
N LYS A 1 -3.19 -10.13 17.07
CA LYS A 1 -3.39 -9.57 15.71
C LYS A 1 -2.85 -10.58 14.71
N LYS A 2 -3.56 -10.88 13.62
CA LYS A 2 -3.05 -11.75 12.54
C LYS A 2 -2.24 -10.86 11.61
N ASN A 3 -0.94 -11.11 11.50
CA ASN A 3 -0.11 -10.44 10.52
C ASN A 3 0.11 -11.39 9.35
N PHE A 4 0.38 -10.86 8.16
CA PHE A 4 0.54 -11.65 6.95
C PHE A 4 1.90 -11.37 6.31
N ILE A 5 2.55 -12.44 5.84
CA ILE A 5 3.74 -12.37 5.00
C ILE A 5 3.38 -12.96 3.65
N GLN A 6 3.89 -12.35 2.60
CA GLN A 6 3.77 -12.86 1.25
C GLN A 6 4.98 -13.74 0.94
N GLN A 7 4.76 -15.03 0.63
CA GLN A 7 5.84 -15.85 0.09
C GLN A 7 6.07 -15.48 -1.38
N ILE A 8 7.25 -14.93 -1.68
CA ILE A 8 7.70 -14.73 -3.06
C ILE A 8 8.68 -15.85 -3.37
N LYS A 9 8.27 -16.80 -4.23
CA LYS A 9 9.22 -17.76 -4.81
C LYS A 9 9.74 -17.16 -6.11
N TYR A 10 11.01 -16.78 -6.13
CA TYR A 10 11.67 -16.15 -7.30
C TYR A 10 11.66 -16.99 -8.59
N LYS A 11 11.26 -18.27 -8.53
CA LYS A 11 11.06 -19.15 -9.69
C LYS A 11 9.60 -19.34 -10.12
N THR A 12 8.62 -18.90 -9.34
CA THR A 12 7.20 -19.09 -9.64
C THR A 12 6.37 -18.04 -8.92
N ILE A 13 6.03 -16.96 -9.63
CA ILE A 13 5.20 -15.86 -9.11
C ILE A 13 3.72 -16.31 -8.98
N HIS A 14 3.36 -17.51 -9.42
CA HIS A 14 1.97 -17.95 -9.54
C HIS A 14 1.30 -18.45 -8.25
N ASN A 15 2.01 -18.62 -7.13
CA ASN A 15 1.42 -19.11 -5.87
C ASN A 15 1.67 -18.17 -4.71
N ILE A 16 1.12 -16.97 -4.83
CA ILE A 16 1.18 -15.93 -3.81
C ILE A 16 -0.04 -16.11 -2.89
N GLN A 17 0.09 -16.94 -1.86
CA GLN A 17 -0.93 -17.07 -0.82
C GLN A 17 -0.44 -16.35 0.46
N PRO A 18 -1.27 -15.49 1.09
CA PRO A 18 -0.89 -14.83 2.34
C PRO A 18 -0.65 -15.84 3.46
N ILE A 19 0.49 -15.74 4.14
CA ILE A 19 0.86 -16.65 5.24
C ILE A 19 0.73 -15.91 6.56
N THR A 20 -0.04 -16.46 7.48
CA THR A 20 -0.25 -15.82 8.79
C THR A 20 1.00 -16.00 9.67
N PHE A 21 1.39 -14.97 10.40
CA PHE A 21 2.42 -15.04 11.44
C PHE A 21 1.96 -14.35 12.73
N LYS A 22 2.55 -14.76 13.86
CA LYS A 22 2.33 -14.14 15.16
C LYS A 22 3.45 -13.14 15.44
N THR A 23 3.14 -12.01 16.06
CA THR A 23 4.15 -11.04 16.54
C THR A 23 5.18 -11.67 17.48
N ASN A 24 4.82 -12.73 18.20
CA ASN A 24 5.71 -13.44 19.11
C ASN A 24 6.62 -14.45 18.37
N SER A 25 6.42 -14.66 17.06
CA SER A 25 7.29 -15.44 16.19
C SER A 25 8.46 -14.63 15.63
N LEU A 26 8.54 -13.34 16.00
CA LEU A 26 9.72 -12.50 15.82
C LEU A 26 10.82 -13.00 16.76
N THR A 27 12.03 -13.20 16.26
CA THR A 27 13.18 -13.54 17.11
C THR A 27 13.41 -12.42 18.13
N LYS A 28 14.01 -12.72 19.29
CA LYS A 28 14.33 -11.73 20.35
C LYS A 28 15.16 -10.52 19.87
N TYR A 29 15.73 -10.60 18.67
CA TYR A 29 16.54 -9.58 18.01
C TYR A 29 15.85 -8.90 16.82
N ALA A 30 14.58 -9.24 16.55
CA ALA A 30 13.86 -8.68 15.42
C ALA A 30 13.66 -7.18 15.62
N THR A 31 14.35 -6.41 14.80
CA THR A 31 13.98 -5.05 14.47
C THR A 31 12.51 -5.02 14.07
N GLN A 32 11.82 -3.92 14.40
CA GLN A 32 10.43 -3.72 14.03
C GLN A 32 10.22 -4.04 12.54
N ILE A 33 9.35 -5.00 12.25
CA ILE A 33 8.95 -5.37 10.88
C ILE A 33 7.79 -4.47 10.48
N ASP A 34 8.01 -3.66 9.46
CA ASP A 34 7.02 -2.76 8.89
C ASP A 34 6.49 -3.29 7.55
N LEU A 35 5.39 -2.69 7.08
CA LEU A 35 4.76 -3.05 5.81
C LEU A 35 5.74 -2.91 4.64
N GLY A 36 5.90 -3.97 3.85
CA GLY A 36 6.77 -3.98 2.69
C GLY A 36 8.23 -4.29 2.98
N ASP A 37 8.57 -4.59 4.25
CA ASP A 37 9.85 -5.21 4.58
C ASP A 37 9.94 -6.61 3.97
N GLU A 38 11.11 -6.93 3.44
CA GLU A 38 11.43 -8.31 3.05
C GLU A 38 11.83 -9.10 4.28
N VAL A 39 11.36 -10.34 4.37
CA VAL A 39 11.58 -11.19 5.53
C VAL A 39 11.92 -12.61 5.12
N GLU A 40 12.80 -13.24 5.88
CA GLU A 40 13.03 -14.67 5.87
C GLU A 40 12.22 -15.33 7.01
N PHE A 41 11.68 -16.51 6.76
CA PHE A 41 10.88 -17.24 7.75
C PHE A 41 10.91 -18.74 7.48
N SER A 42 10.65 -19.54 8.51
CA SER A 42 10.38 -20.97 8.38
C SER A 42 8.87 -21.23 8.32
N LEU A 43 8.46 -22.24 7.55
CA LEU A 43 7.06 -22.65 7.45
C LEU A 43 6.75 -23.76 8.45
N ARG A 44 5.69 -23.58 9.23
CA ARG A 44 5.11 -24.64 10.08
C ARG A 44 3.64 -24.85 9.70
N LYS A 45 3.21 -26.12 9.64
CA LYS A 45 1.79 -26.48 9.49
C LYS A 45 1.18 -26.70 10.88
N ILE A 46 0.22 -25.86 11.27
CA ILE A 46 -0.49 -25.96 12.55
C ILE A 46 -1.97 -26.13 12.25
N SER A 47 -2.57 -27.23 12.69
CA SER A 47 -4.00 -27.52 12.50
C SER A 47 -4.46 -27.38 11.04
N GLY A 48 -3.64 -27.85 10.10
CA GLY A 48 -3.93 -27.78 8.65
C GLY A 48 -3.58 -26.45 7.96
N ARG A 49 -3.27 -25.38 8.70
CA ARG A 49 -2.91 -24.07 8.14
C ARG A 49 -1.40 -23.84 8.16
N LEU A 50 -0.88 -23.20 7.12
CA LEU A 50 0.51 -22.76 7.06
C LEU A 50 0.68 -21.47 7.85
N THR A 51 1.66 -21.46 8.75
CA THR A 51 2.05 -20.31 9.55
C THR A 51 3.55 -20.08 9.43
N ALA A 52 3.96 -18.82 9.36
CA ALA A 52 5.37 -18.44 9.35
C ALA A 52 5.89 -18.32 10.80
N GLU A 53 7.09 -18.85 11.03
CA GLU A 53 7.83 -18.79 12.27
C GLU A 53 9.26 -18.28 12.06
N ASN A 54 9.94 -17.91 13.14
CA ASN A 54 11.31 -17.38 13.12
C ASN A 54 11.49 -16.27 12.09
N THR A 55 10.53 -15.34 12.04
CA THR A 55 10.52 -14.28 11.03
C THR A 55 11.63 -13.28 11.33
N LEU A 56 12.50 -13.07 10.35
CA LEU A 56 13.62 -12.15 10.40
C LEU A 56 13.54 -11.16 9.23
N LYS A 57 13.71 -9.87 9.52
CA LYS A 57 13.85 -8.86 8.47
C LYS A 57 15.16 -9.06 7.71
N VAL A 58 15.09 -9.05 6.38
CA VAL A 58 16.25 -9.16 5.50
C VAL A 58 16.43 -7.88 4.67
N PRO A 59 17.64 -7.59 4.17
CA PRO A 59 17.86 -6.51 3.21
C PRO A 59 17.01 -6.70 1.96
N THR A 60 16.58 -5.60 1.35
CA THR A 60 15.81 -5.63 0.09
C THR A 60 16.62 -6.33 -1.01
N THR A 61 16.10 -7.44 -1.50
CA THR A 61 16.76 -8.30 -2.50
C THR A 61 16.44 -7.92 -3.93
N ILE A 62 15.63 -6.87 -4.15
CA ILE A 62 15.25 -6.43 -5.51
C ILE A 62 16.46 -6.20 -6.42
N HIS A 63 17.57 -5.66 -5.88
CA HIS A 63 18.80 -5.42 -6.65
C HIS A 63 19.56 -6.71 -7.01
N ASN A 64 19.30 -7.82 -6.33
CA ASN A 64 19.93 -9.11 -6.62
C ASN A 64 19.28 -9.81 -7.82
N PHE A 65 18.02 -9.50 -8.11
CA PHE A 65 17.22 -10.18 -9.12
C PHE A 65 16.75 -9.28 -10.26
N TYR A 66 16.81 -7.96 -10.08
CA TYR A 66 16.34 -6.99 -11.04
C TYR A 66 17.37 -5.89 -11.29
N SER A 67 17.46 -5.47 -12.55
CA SER A 67 18.12 -4.22 -12.95
C SER A 67 17.07 -3.12 -13.06
N ILE A 68 17.24 -2.03 -12.30
CA ILE A 68 16.35 -0.87 -12.35
C ILE A 68 16.82 0.06 -13.46
N LEU A 69 15.94 0.32 -14.42
CA LEU A 69 16.21 1.28 -15.48
C LEU A 69 16.25 2.71 -14.90
N PRO A 70 17.19 3.56 -15.33
CA PRO A 70 17.38 4.89 -14.76
C PRO A 70 16.23 5.86 -15.11
N THR A 71 15.47 5.57 -16.16
CA THR A 71 14.38 6.42 -16.63
C THR A 71 13.22 6.44 -15.63
N ILE A 72 12.71 7.64 -15.37
CA ILE A 72 11.49 7.86 -14.60
C ILE A 72 10.34 8.04 -15.60
N HIS A 73 9.27 7.29 -15.39
CA HIS A 73 8.05 7.35 -16.19
C HIS A 73 6.91 7.94 -15.38
N ARG A 74 5.98 8.59 -16.08
CA ARG A 74 4.68 8.97 -15.52
C ARG A 74 3.66 7.89 -15.85
N GLY A 75 2.70 7.72 -14.95
CA GLY A 75 1.67 6.71 -15.10
C GLY A 75 0.43 7.01 -14.28
N ARG A 76 -0.57 6.15 -14.46
CA ARG A 76 -1.82 6.16 -13.72
C ARG A 76 -2.04 4.80 -13.10
N VAL A 77 -2.43 4.77 -11.83
CA VAL A 77 -2.81 3.52 -11.15
C VAL A 77 -4.09 2.99 -11.80
N VAL A 78 -4.05 1.76 -12.30
CA VAL A 78 -5.22 1.05 -12.87
C VAL A 78 -5.89 0.22 -11.79
N SER A 79 -5.09 -0.55 -11.06
CA SER A 79 -5.55 -1.40 -9.97
C SER A 79 -4.61 -1.25 -8.78
N PRO A 80 -5.11 -0.86 -7.58
CA PRO A 80 -4.28 -0.80 -6.40
C PRO A 80 -3.96 -2.18 -5.84
N VAL A 81 -2.83 -2.30 -5.13
CA VAL A 81 -2.50 -3.52 -4.37
C VAL A 81 -3.57 -3.74 -3.29
N ARG A 82 -4.24 -4.89 -3.32
CA ARG A 82 -5.20 -5.29 -2.29
C ARG A 82 -4.49 -6.11 -1.21
N MET A 83 -4.61 -5.69 0.05
CA MET A 83 -3.86 -6.33 1.14
C MET A 83 -4.40 -7.71 1.52
N ILE A 84 -5.72 -7.95 1.52
CA ILE A 84 -6.36 -9.26 1.74
C ILE A 84 -7.83 -9.18 1.29
N THR A 85 -8.26 -10.03 0.35
CA THR A 85 -9.65 -10.50 0.22
C THR A 85 -9.64 -12.03 0.21
N ASN A 86 -10.69 -12.68 0.70
CA ASN A 86 -10.81 -14.16 0.71
C ASN A 86 -10.92 -14.74 -0.70
N ASP A 87 -11.16 -13.90 -1.70
CA ASP A 87 -11.21 -14.25 -3.11
C ASP A 87 -9.82 -14.07 -3.72
N ASP A 88 -9.45 -14.94 -4.65
CA ASP A 88 -8.17 -15.06 -5.39
C ASP A 88 -7.75 -13.81 -6.20
N CYS A 89 -7.93 -12.61 -5.63
CA CYS A 89 -7.57 -11.34 -6.22
C CYS A 89 -6.06 -11.19 -6.27
N GLU A 90 -5.58 -10.71 -7.42
CA GLU A 90 -4.18 -10.37 -7.66
C GLU A 90 -3.66 -9.46 -6.53
N ILE A 91 -2.71 -9.97 -5.76
CA ILE A 91 -1.97 -9.22 -4.71
C ILE A 91 -1.07 -8.14 -5.35
N LEU A 92 -0.97 -8.15 -6.69
CA LEU A 92 -0.25 -7.18 -7.47
C LEU A 92 -1.19 -6.07 -7.94
N GLY A 93 -0.73 -4.83 -7.81
CA GLY A 93 -1.37 -3.70 -8.47
C GLY A 93 -0.88 -3.56 -9.91
N ARG A 94 -1.54 -2.68 -10.67
CA ARG A 94 -1.20 -2.36 -12.06
C ARG A 94 -1.10 -0.85 -12.26
N ILE A 95 -0.06 -0.41 -12.95
CA ILE A 95 0.16 0.99 -13.36
C ILE A 95 0.21 1.04 -14.88
N GLN A 96 -0.59 1.92 -15.46
CA GLN A 96 -0.57 2.26 -16.88
C GLN A 96 0.45 3.37 -17.10
N LYS A 97 1.52 3.10 -17.85
CA LYS A 97 2.47 4.13 -18.31
C LYS A 97 1.75 5.08 -19.26
N LEU A 98 2.10 6.36 -19.17
CA LEU A 98 1.68 7.40 -20.11
C LEU A 98 2.91 7.88 -20.90
N ASN A 99 2.75 8.13 -22.20
CA ASN A 99 3.78 8.80 -22.99
C ASN A 99 3.79 10.31 -22.73
N GLU A 100 4.64 11.05 -23.45
CA GLU A 100 4.77 12.51 -23.35
C GLU A 100 3.47 13.25 -23.66
N ASP A 101 2.65 12.71 -24.56
CA ASP A 101 1.32 13.24 -24.92
C ASP A 101 0.21 12.84 -23.93
N GLY A 102 0.54 12.10 -22.86
CA GLY A 102 -0.44 11.60 -21.90
C GLY A 102 -1.25 10.39 -22.39
N ILE A 103 -0.86 9.77 -23.50
CA ILE A 103 -1.51 8.60 -24.09
C ILE A 103 -1.06 7.33 -23.34
N PRO A 104 -1.98 6.44 -22.95
CA PRO A 104 -1.64 5.13 -22.37
C PRO A 104 -0.76 4.26 -23.27
N CYS A 105 0.31 3.69 -22.71
CA CYS A 105 1.22 2.75 -23.38
C CYS A 105 1.30 1.40 -22.66
N GLU A 106 2.45 1.03 -22.12
CA GLU A 106 2.68 -0.24 -21.44
C GLU A 106 2.05 -0.26 -20.04
N CYS A 107 1.55 -1.43 -19.64
CA CYS A 107 1.04 -1.65 -18.29
C CYS A 107 2.03 -2.50 -17.50
N TYR A 108 2.42 -2.02 -16.32
CA TYR A 108 3.34 -2.72 -15.43
C TYR A 108 2.64 -3.19 -14.16
N THR A 109 2.98 -4.39 -13.71
CA THR A 109 2.58 -4.86 -12.38
C THR A 109 3.47 -4.23 -11.31
N TYR A 110 2.94 -4.09 -10.10
CA TYR A 110 3.70 -3.69 -8.94
C TYR A 110 3.20 -4.39 -7.68
N SER A 111 4.06 -4.47 -6.67
CA SER A 111 3.67 -4.89 -5.33
C SER A 111 3.97 -3.78 -4.33
N ILE A 112 3.55 -3.97 -3.08
CA ILE A 112 3.82 -3.01 -2.00
C ILE A 112 5.32 -2.70 -1.83
N THR A 113 6.21 -3.62 -2.18
CA THR A 113 7.67 -3.38 -2.13
C THR A 113 8.13 -2.31 -3.13
N GLY A 114 7.42 -2.14 -4.25
CA GLY A 114 7.71 -1.12 -5.25
C GLY A 114 7.30 0.31 -4.88
N VAL A 115 6.44 0.51 -3.87
CA VAL A 115 5.95 1.83 -3.43
C VAL A 115 6.96 2.49 -2.49
N LYS A 116 7.43 3.71 -2.75
CA LYS A 116 8.42 4.36 -1.88
C LYS A 116 7.86 4.68 -0.49
N ASN A 117 6.73 5.38 -0.44
CA ASN A 117 6.05 5.70 0.81
C ASN A 117 5.04 4.60 1.16
N LYS A 118 5.41 3.67 2.05
CA LYS A 118 4.56 2.52 2.41
C LYS A 118 3.25 2.89 3.12
N ARG A 119 3.13 4.14 3.59
CA ARG A 119 1.91 4.64 4.24
C ARG A 119 0.89 5.15 3.24
N VAL A 120 1.31 5.52 2.03
CA VAL A 120 0.40 6.11 1.04
C VAL A 120 -0.64 5.09 0.58
N ILE A 121 -1.88 5.55 0.40
CA ILE A 121 -2.94 4.77 -0.22
C ILE A 121 -2.98 5.14 -1.71
N LEU A 122 -2.61 4.18 -2.55
CA LEU A 122 -2.81 4.28 -4.00
C LEU A 122 -4.23 3.82 -4.35
N LEU A 123 -4.87 4.56 -5.25
CA LEU A 123 -6.24 4.36 -5.69
C LEU A 123 -6.30 4.33 -7.21
N PRO A 124 -7.36 3.74 -7.80
CA PRO A 124 -7.59 3.87 -9.22
C PRO A 124 -7.52 5.34 -9.63
N ASN A 125 -6.82 5.58 -10.73
CA ASN A 125 -6.66 6.89 -11.36
C ASN A 125 -5.63 7.84 -10.74
N ASP A 126 -4.94 7.43 -9.68
CA ASP A 126 -3.84 8.20 -9.14
C ASP A 126 -2.72 8.40 -10.15
N SER A 127 -2.25 9.64 -10.26
CA SER A 127 -1.06 9.99 -11.03
C SER A 127 0.19 9.65 -10.22
N VAL A 128 1.07 8.84 -10.82
CA VAL A 128 2.28 8.33 -10.16
C VAL A 128 3.49 8.50 -11.05
N THR A 129 4.66 8.65 -10.45
CA THR A 129 5.94 8.43 -11.11
C THR A 129 6.55 7.11 -10.66
N PHE A 130 7.27 6.43 -11.55
CA PHE A 130 7.89 5.14 -11.26
C PHE A 130 9.08 4.87 -12.19
N SER A 131 9.92 3.92 -11.80
CA SER A 131 10.96 3.33 -12.65
C SER A 131 10.56 1.90 -13.02
N VAL A 132 11.10 1.39 -14.13
CA VAL A 132 10.90 0.00 -14.55
C VAL A 132 12.08 -0.84 -14.07
N ALA A 133 11.78 -1.95 -13.40
CA ALA A 133 12.76 -2.97 -13.05
C ALA A 133 12.60 -4.17 -13.99
N VAL A 134 13.74 -4.68 -14.50
CA VAL A 134 13.81 -5.82 -15.43
C VAL A 134 14.46 -7.00 -14.72
N GLY A 135 13.77 -8.12 -14.66
CA GLY A 135 14.25 -9.36 -14.05
C GLY A 135 15.18 -10.15 -14.97
N LEU A 136 15.85 -11.17 -14.42
CA LEU A 136 16.70 -12.10 -15.19
C LEU A 136 15.92 -12.90 -16.25
N ASP A 137 14.62 -13.07 -16.04
CA ASP A 137 13.67 -13.71 -16.97
C ASP A 137 13.05 -12.72 -17.97
N TYR A 138 13.60 -11.49 -18.04
CA TYR A 138 13.06 -10.37 -18.82
C TYR A 138 11.67 -9.89 -18.38
N SER A 139 11.17 -10.36 -17.24
CA SER A 139 9.93 -9.82 -16.68
C SER A 139 10.14 -8.36 -16.25
N THR A 140 9.13 -7.53 -16.47
CA THR A 140 9.19 -6.10 -16.12
C THR A 140 8.14 -5.75 -15.08
N ARG A 141 8.52 -4.90 -14.12
CA ARG A 141 7.62 -4.40 -13.07
C ARG A 141 7.91 -2.96 -12.71
N ALA A 142 6.90 -2.26 -12.19
CA ALA A 142 7.07 -0.91 -11.67
C ALA A 142 7.65 -0.94 -10.24
N VAL A 143 8.62 -0.05 -10.01
CA VAL A 143 9.34 0.16 -8.74
C VAL A 143 9.56 1.65 -8.51
N ASN A 144 10.03 2.02 -7.31
CA ASN A 144 10.22 3.43 -6.92
C ASN A 144 8.96 4.29 -7.14
N ILE A 145 7.79 3.72 -6.90
CA ILE A 145 6.51 4.35 -7.18
C ILE A 145 6.26 5.46 -6.16
N ILE A 146 5.97 6.66 -6.66
CA ILE A 146 5.68 7.86 -5.89
C ILE A 146 4.34 8.43 -6.38
N LEU A 147 3.43 8.70 -5.44
CA LEU A 147 2.18 9.41 -5.72
C LEU A 147 2.49 10.89 -5.95
N GLU A 148 2.09 11.45 -7.10
CA GLU A 148 2.41 12.85 -7.44
C GLU A 148 1.59 13.84 -6.61
N ASN A 149 0.35 13.48 -6.24
CA ASN A 149 -0.51 14.30 -5.39
C ASN A 149 -1.11 13.46 -4.25
N GLU A 150 -0.53 13.60 -3.06
CA GLU A 150 -1.02 12.89 -1.87
C GLU A 150 -2.25 13.54 -1.23
N MET A 151 -2.58 14.79 -1.60
CA MET A 151 -3.71 15.51 -1.06
C MET A 151 -5.02 15.04 -1.71
N ARG A 152 -5.99 14.71 -0.86
CA ARG A 152 -7.31 14.21 -1.21
C ARG A 152 -8.37 15.21 -0.81
N LYS A 153 -9.50 15.16 -1.51
CA LYS A 153 -10.71 15.91 -1.18
C LYS A 153 -11.81 14.95 -0.78
N GLY A 154 -12.65 15.38 0.15
CA GLY A 154 -13.81 14.63 0.59
C GLY A 154 -14.75 15.50 1.41
N LYS A 155 -15.86 14.89 1.85
CA LYS A 155 -16.88 15.56 2.64
C LYS A 155 -17.01 14.89 4.00
N ILE A 156 -17.14 15.67 5.07
CA ILE A 156 -17.38 15.09 6.40
C ILE A 156 -18.74 14.39 6.40
N ASP A 157 -18.73 13.09 6.68
CA ASP A 157 -19.94 12.27 6.81
C ASP A 157 -20.48 12.34 8.23
N THR A 158 -19.64 12.04 9.20
CA THR A 158 -20.03 11.95 10.61
C THR A 158 -18.92 12.47 11.51
N VAL A 159 -19.28 13.22 12.55
CA VAL A 159 -18.38 13.58 13.66
C VAL A 159 -19.00 13.10 14.97
N LYS A 160 -18.25 12.33 15.76
CA LYS A 160 -18.69 11.74 17.04
C LYS A 160 -17.58 11.87 18.08
N GLY A 161 -17.73 12.82 19.01
CA GLY A 161 -16.74 13.06 20.05
C GLY A 161 -15.38 13.48 19.49
N GLN A 162 -14.36 12.67 19.70
CA GLN A 162 -12.97 12.95 19.29
C GLN A 162 -12.58 12.36 17.93
N PHE A 163 -13.54 11.82 17.17
CA PHE A 163 -13.27 11.20 15.87
C PHE A 163 -14.42 11.41 14.88
N GLY A 164 -14.16 11.10 13.62
CA GLY A 164 -15.15 11.15 12.57
C GLY A 164 -14.80 10.34 11.34
N PHE A 165 -15.66 10.47 10.33
CA PHE A 165 -15.53 9.82 9.03
C PHE A 165 -15.69 10.83 7.90
N ILE A 166 -14.87 10.69 6.87
CA ILE A 166 -14.94 11.45 5.62
C ILE A 166 -15.48 10.50 4.54
N ASP A 167 -16.48 10.95 3.79
CA ASP A 167 -16.87 10.33 2.54
C ASP A 167 -15.83 10.66 1.47
N PHE A 168 -15.22 9.62 0.94
CA PHE A 168 -14.05 9.69 0.07
C PHE A 168 -14.32 8.96 -1.24
N ALA A 169 -14.52 9.75 -2.30
CA ALA A 169 -14.93 9.29 -3.61
C ALA A 169 -13.76 8.62 -4.36
N CYS A 170 -13.63 7.30 -4.24
CA CYS A 170 -12.99 6.48 -5.28
C CYS A 170 -13.37 5.00 -5.25
N GLU A 171 -13.98 4.51 -4.18
CA GLU A 171 -14.56 3.16 -4.16
C GLU A 171 -15.87 3.22 -3.38
N GLU A 172 -16.95 2.68 -3.96
CA GLU A 172 -18.30 2.68 -3.39
C GLU A 172 -18.26 2.31 -1.89
N ASN A 173 -18.81 3.18 -1.05
CA ASN A 173 -18.95 3.01 0.41
C ASN A 173 -17.65 3.03 1.25
N LYS A 174 -16.53 3.56 0.76
CA LYS A 174 -15.31 3.68 1.58
C LYS A 174 -15.22 5.01 2.33
N LYS A 175 -15.75 5.02 3.55
CA LYS A 175 -15.49 6.06 4.56
C LYS A 175 -14.07 5.95 5.11
N ILE A 176 -13.37 7.08 5.24
CA ILE A 176 -12.05 7.12 5.88
C ILE A 176 -12.14 7.74 7.27
N PHE A 177 -11.51 7.09 8.26
CA PHE A 177 -11.51 7.53 9.65
C PHE A 177 -10.54 8.69 9.88
N PHE A 178 -10.92 9.65 10.72
CA PHE A 178 -9.99 10.65 11.26
C PHE A 178 -10.17 10.82 12.77
N HIS A 179 -9.13 11.28 13.43
CA HIS A 179 -9.16 11.72 14.84
C HIS A 179 -9.07 13.25 14.87
N ASN A 180 -9.68 13.90 15.86
CA ASN A 180 -9.69 15.37 15.96
C ASN A 180 -8.28 15.97 16.07
N SER A 181 -7.31 15.19 16.56
CA SER A 181 -5.89 15.61 16.60
C SER A 181 -5.27 15.85 15.22
N GLU A 182 -5.89 15.34 14.16
CA GLU A 182 -5.43 15.49 12.79
C GLU A 182 -6.01 16.76 12.12
N ILE A 183 -6.84 17.53 12.81
CA ILE A 183 -7.45 18.76 12.27
C ILE A 183 -6.47 19.93 12.48
N ASP A 184 -5.95 20.46 11.40
CA ASP A 184 -5.07 21.62 11.45
C ASP A 184 -5.86 22.87 11.84
N GLY A 185 -5.31 23.71 12.73
CA GLY A 185 -5.92 25.00 13.07
C GLY A 185 -7.10 24.95 14.04
N GLY A 186 -7.43 23.79 14.61
CA GLY A 186 -8.29 23.67 15.79
C GLY A 186 -9.76 24.05 15.60
N PHE A 187 -10.25 24.17 14.37
CA PHE A 187 -11.67 24.40 14.11
C PHE A 187 -12.48 23.10 14.25
N GLU A 188 -13.74 23.23 14.65
CA GLU A 188 -14.66 22.09 14.71
C GLU A 188 -15.21 21.77 13.32
N LEU A 189 -14.98 20.54 12.86
CA LEU A 189 -15.59 19.99 11.64
C LEU A 189 -17.04 19.55 11.90
N ARG A 190 -17.90 19.72 10.89
CA ARG A 190 -19.31 19.35 10.92
C ARG A 190 -19.65 18.47 9.70
N PRO A 191 -20.62 17.54 9.82
CA PRO A 191 -21.16 16.83 8.67
C PRO A 191 -21.53 17.80 7.54
N GLY A 192 -21.11 17.50 6.32
CA GLY A 192 -21.31 18.34 5.14
C GLY A 192 -20.10 19.20 4.73
N ASP A 193 -19.16 19.46 5.65
CA ASP A 193 -17.97 20.26 5.36
C ASP A 193 -17.07 19.62 4.30
N ASP A 194 -16.60 20.43 3.35
CA ASP A 194 -15.57 20.01 2.40
C ASP A 194 -14.19 20.10 3.04
N VAL A 195 -13.40 19.05 2.88
CA VAL A 195 -12.07 18.93 3.49
C VAL A 195 -11.03 18.44 2.50
N GLU A 196 -9.81 18.92 2.71
CA GLU A 196 -8.57 18.41 2.14
C GLU A 196 -7.80 17.63 3.20
N PHE A 197 -7.23 16.48 2.84
CA PHE A 197 -6.51 15.60 3.78
C PHE A 197 -5.52 14.68 3.06
N TYR A 198 -4.64 14.04 3.81
CA TYR A 198 -3.76 12.99 3.30
C TYR A 198 -4.32 11.61 3.68
N ALA A 199 -4.56 10.76 2.69
CA ALA A 199 -5.05 9.40 2.92
C ALA A 199 -3.87 8.43 3.11
N GLN A 200 -3.79 7.80 4.29
CA GLN A 200 -2.68 6.93 4.65
C GLN A 200 -3.10 5.71 5.47
N TYR A 201 -2.33 4.62 5.41
CA TYR A 201 -2.49 3.50 6.32
C TYR A 201 -1.86 3.81 7.68
N ASN A 202 -2.64 3.65 8.75
CA ASN A 202 -2.11 3.68 10.10
C ASN A 202 -1.26 2.43 10.35
N LEU A 203 0.05 2.58 10.56
CA LEU A 203 0.96 1.44 10.73
C LEU A 203 0.62 0.54 11.94
N LYS A 204 -0.03 1.07 12.99
CA LYS A 204 -0.39 0.29 14.18
C LYS A 204 -1.64 -0.56 13.97
N SER A 205 -2.61 -0.07 13.19
CA SER A 205 -3.90 -0.73 12.98
C SER A 205 -4.04 -1.39 11.61
N GLY A 206 -3.22 -1.02 10.64
CA GLY A 206 -3.34 -1.41 9.23
C GLY A 206 -4.56 -0.81 8.52
N LYS A 207 -5.31 0.08 9.19
CA LYS A 207 -6.54 0.67 8.65
C LYS A 207 -6.26 2.02 7.98
N PRO A 208 -7.00 2.36 6.92
CA PRO A 208 -6.91 3.68 6.30
C PRO A 208 -7.38 4.75 7.28
N CYS A 209 -6.63 5.85 7.37
CA CYS A 209 -6.96 7.05 8.13
C CYS A 209 -6.57 8.31 7.36
N ALA A 210 -7.28 9.40 7.61
CA ALA A 210 -6.94 10.72 7.12
C ALA A 210 -6.04 11.46 8.13
N SER A 211 -5.07 12.22 7.61
CA SER A 211 -4.18 13.08 8.40
C SER A 211 -4.11 14.49 7.81
N LYS A 212 -3.72 15.47 8.64
CA LYS A 212 -3.63 16.90 8.27
C LYS A 212 -4.90 17.42 7.58
N LEU A 213 -6.04 17.24 8.22
CA LEU A 213 -7.34 17.68 7.72
C LEU A 213 -7.40 19.21 7.73
N ARG A 214 -7.84 19.77 6.61
CA ARG A 214 -8.10 21.21 6.43
C ARG A 214 -9.48 21.41 5.82
N ARG A 215 -10.26 22.36 6.34
CA ARG A 215 -11.53 22.75 5.71
C ARG A 215 -11.23 23.53 4.42
N VAL A 216 -11.89 23.15 3.34
CA VAL A 216 -11.91 23.91 2.08
C VAL A 216 -12.96 25.00 2.22
N LYS A 217 -12.58 26.25 1.93
CA LYS A 217 -13.50 27.40 1.97
C LYS A 217 -14.53 27.34 0.86
#